data_AF-A0A2U3LRL1-F1
#
_entry.id   AF-A0A2U3LRL1-F1
#
_cell.length_a   1.000
_cell.length_b   1.000
_cell.length_c   1.000
_cell.angle_alpha   90.00
_cell.angle_beta   90.00
_cell.angle_gamma   90.00
#
_symmetry.space_group_name_H-M   'P 1'
#
loop_
_entity.id
_entity.type
_entity.pdbx_description
1 polymer ?
#
loop_
_entity_poly.entity_id
_entity_poly.type
_entity_poly.pdbx_seq_one_letter_code
_entity_poly.pdbx_strand_id
1 'polypeptide(L)'
;MATCRLTMAQALLGFLKNQCVERDGREQRFFEGAWGIFGHGIIAGFGQALQQNPDFPYYLCRNEQAAVHIATAFAKAHKRLSAFVCLSSIGRSADALPAR
;
A
#
# COMPACT_ATOMS: atom_id res chain seq x y z
N MET A 1 21.41 -6.47 19.72
CA MET A 1 20.38 -5.78 18.93
C MET A 1 19.44 -5.08 19.89
N ALA A 2 19.16 -3.79 19.66
CA ALA A 2 18.10 -3.09 20.39
C ALA A 2 16.74 -3.43 19.74
N THR A 3 15.72 -3.71 20.55
CA THR A 3 14.37 -3.92 20.06
C THR A 3 13.67 -2.58 19.89
N CYS A 4 12.87 -2.44 18.83
CA CYS A 4 12.03 -1.27 18.60
C CYS A 4 10.56 -1.64 18.83
N ARG A 5 9.82 -0.79 19.55
CA ARG A 5 8.38 -0.96 19.76
C ARG A 5 7.62 -0.14 18.72
N LEU A 6 6.86 -0.81 17.87
CA LEU A 6 6.05 -0.20 16.81
C LEU A 6 4.58 -0.59 16.97
N THR A 7 3.67 0.26 16.50
CA THR A 7 2.29 -0.16 16.25
C THR A 7 2.25 -1.13 15.07
N MET A 8 1.19 -1.93 14.97
CA MET A 8 1.02 -2.83 13.82
C MET A 8 1.08 -2.07 12.49
N ALA A 9 0.44 -0.91 12.38
CA ALA A 9 0.44 -0.10 11.17
C ALA A 9 1.84 0.42 10.79
N GLN A 10 2.63 0.85 11.78
CA GLN A 10 4.02 1.27 11.56
C GLN A 10 4.88 0.09 11.07
N ALA A 11 4.74 -1.08 11.70
CA ALA A 11 5.44 -2.28 11.30
C ALA A 11 5.05 -2.74 9.88
N LEU A 12 3.76 -2.70 9.56
CA LEU A 12 3.24 -3.06 8.23
C LEU A 12 3.76 -2.10 7.15
N LEU A 13 3.71 -0.78 7.39
CA LEU A 13 4.25 0.19 6.44
C LEU A 13 5.76 0.01 6.25
N GLY A 14 6.50 -0.20 7.34
CA GLY A 14 7.93 -0.50 7.30
C GLY A 14 8.23 -1.77 6.51
N PHE A 15 7.42 -2.81 6.65
CA PHE A 15 7.52 -4.02 5.85
C PHE A 15 7.28 -3.73 4.36
N LEU A 16 6.17 -3.07 4.01
CA LEU A 16 5.82 -2.74 2.63
C LEU A 16 6.90 -1.90 1.94
N LYS A 17 7.43 -0.88 2.62
CA LYS A 17 8.49 -0.01 2.10
C LYS A 17 9.78 -0.74 1.73
N ASN A 18 10.09 -1.83 2.44
CA ASN A 18 11.31 -2.59 2.26
C ASN A 18 11.11 -3.85 1.40
N GLN A 19 9.98 -3.97 0.70
CA GLN A 19 9.80 -5.03 -0.29
C GLN A 19 10.54 -4.65 -1.57
N CYS A 20 11.40 -5.56 -2.03
CA CYS A 20 12.12 -5.45 -3.29
C CYS A 20 11.81 -6.66 -4.18
N VAL A 21 11.99 -6.48 -5.48
CA VAL A 21 11.97 -7.55 -6.46
C VAL A 21 13.21 -7.46 -7.33
N GLU A 22 13.78 -8.60 -7.68
CA GLU A 22 14.92 -8.71 -8.56
C GLU A 22 14.52 -9.45 -9.84
N ARG A 23 14.93 -8.91 -10.99
CA ARG A 23 14.88 -9.63 -12.27
C ARG A 23 16.05 -9.23 -13.14
N ASP A 24 16.65 -10.22 -13.80
CA ASP A 24 17.74 -10.01 -14.76
C ASP A 24 18.93 -9.24 -14.11
N GLY A 25 19.23 -9.53 -12.83
CA GLY A 25 20.29 -8.88 -12.05
C GLY A 25 20.02 -7.43 -11.65
N ARG A 26 18.77 -6.95 -11.80
CA ARG A 26 18.34 -5.60 -11.39
C ARG A 26 17.34 -5.71 -10.26
N GLU A 27 17.72 -5.17 -9.10
CA GLU A 27 16.84 -5.02 -7.95
C GLU A 27 16.15 -3.66 -7.96
N GLN A 28 14.85 -3.65 -7.64
CA GLN A 28 14.06 -2.44 -7.46
C GLN A 28 13.04 -2.61 -6.34
N ARG A 29 12.54 -1.49 -5.81
CA ARG A 29 11.43 -1.50 -4.85
C ARG A 29 10.19 -2.07 -5.51
N PHE A 30 9.44 -2.89 -4.76
CA PHE A 30 8.24 -3.53 -5.27
C PHE A 30 7.01 -2.63 -5.11
N PHE A 31 6.85 -1.97 -3.95
CA PHE A 31 5.72 -1.08 -3.70
C PHE A 31 6.07 0.39 -3.90
N GLU A 32 5.36 1.03 -4.83
CA GLU A 32 5.56 2.44 -5.21
C GLU A 32 4.72 3.41 -4.35
N GLY A 33 3.87 2.88 -3.48
CA GLY A 33 2.98 3.64 -2.61
C GLY A 33 1.67 2.90 -2.32
N ALA A 34 0.70 3.64 -1.79
CA ALA A 34 -0.65 3.14 -1.50
C ALA A 34 -1.74 4.04 -2.08
N TRP A 35 -2.82 3.41 -2.56
CA TRP A 35 -4.10 4.04 -2.81
C TRP A 35 -5.07 3.73 -1.67
N GLY A 36 -5.96 4.65 -1.34
CA GLY A 36 -7.06 4.33 -0.44
C GLY A 36 -8.01 5.48 -0.20
N ILE A 37 -9.09 5.15 0.51
CA ILE A 37 -10.01 6.12 1.09
C ILE A 37 -9.78 6.12 2.60
N PHE A 38 -9.63 7.30 3.20
CA PHE A 38 -9.57 7.39 4.65
C PHE A 38 -10.96 7.15 5.26
N GLY A 39 -11.14 5.97 5.83
CA GLY A 39 -12.17 5.69 6.84
C GLY A 39 -11.58 5.74 8.25
N HIS A 40 -12.45 5.79 9.28
CA HIS A 40 -12.06 5.84 10.69
C HIS A 40 -11.02 4.77 11.06
N GLY A 41 -11.16 3.54 10.54
CA GLY A 41 -10.23 2.45 10.83
C GLY A 41 -8.84 2.63 10.21
N ILE A 42 -8.76 3.10 8.95
CA ILE A 42 -7.46 3.30 8.28
C ILE A 42 -6.75 4.51 8.86
N ILE A 43 -7.46 5.63 9.04
CA ILE A 43 -6.81 6.88 9.48
C ILE A 43 -6.27 6.78 10.90
N ALA A 44 -6.96 6.08 11.80
CA ALA A 44 -6.55 5.94 13.20
C ALA A 44 -5.23 5.19 13.40
N GLY A 45 -4.83 4.33 12.45
CA GLY A 45 -3.56 3.58 12.53
C GLY A 45 -2.58 3.93 11.39
N PHE A 46 -3.01 3.71 10.16
CA PHE A 46 -2.17 3.85 8.97
C PHE A 46 -1.84 5.32 8.66
N GLY A 47 -2.73 6.25 9.03
CA GLY A 47 -2.49 7.70 8.86
C GLY A 47 -1.25 8.18 9.60
N GLN A 48 -1.07 7.77 10.87
CA GLN A 48 0.14 8.11 11.64
C GLN A 48 1.40 7.48 11.03
N ALA A 49 1.32 6.22 10.58
CA ALA A 49 2.45 5.55 9.95
C ALA A 49 2.90 6.29 8.67
N LEU A 50 1.95 6.69 7.82
CA LEU A 50 2.21 7.48 6.61
C LEU A 50 2.80 8.85 6.92
N GLN A 51 2.28 9.55 7.93
CA GLN A 51 2.81 10.85 8.36
C GLN A 51 4.29 10.77 8.76
N GLN A 52 4.70 9.67 9.39
CA GLN A 52 6.09 9.42 9.80
C GLN A 52 6.99 8.94 8.66
N ASN A 53 6.43 8.59 7.50
CA ASN A 53 7.13 8.02 6.35
C ASN A 53 6.71 8.75 5.05
N PRO A 54 7.07 10.04 4.90
CA PRO A 54 6.68 10.85 3.73
C PRO A 54 7.28 10.33 2.41
N ASP A 55 8.27 9.45 2.48
CA ASP A 55 8.90 8.76 1.36
C ASP A 55 8.09 7.57 0.83
N PHE A 56 6.96 7.22 1.46
CA PHE A 56 6.00 6.24 0.94
C PHE A 56 4.71 6.96 0.51
N PRO A 57 4.53 7.22 -0.79
CA PRO A 57 3.40 8.01 -1.29
C PRO A 57 2.05 7.39 -0.95
N TYR A 58 1.11 8.25 -0.53
CA TYR A 58 -0.29 7.89 -0.39
C TYR A 58 -1.13 8.72 -1.35
N TYR A 59 -1.95 8.03 -2.13
CA TYR A 59 -2.87 8.63 -3.08
C TYR A 59 -4.30 8.44 -2.60
N LEU A 60 -4.94 9.56 -2.22
CA LEU A 60 -6.34 9.56 -1.83
C LEU A 60 -7.20 9.27 -3.06
N CYS A 61 -7.94 8.16 -3.04
CA CYS A 61 -8.95 7.86 -4.05
C CYS A 61 -10.35 8.24 -3.53
N ARG A 62 -11.31 8.33 -4.45
CA ARG A 62 -12.74 8.51 -4.13
C ARG A 62 -13.59 7.30 -4.52
N ASN A 63 -12.97 6.31 -5.15
CA ASN A 63 -13.59 5.07 -5.58
C ASN A 63 -12.52 3.95 -5.46
N GLU A 64 -12.81 2.95 -4.64
CA GLU A 64 -11.87 1.86 -4.36
C GLU A 64 -11.68 0.92 -5.56
N GLN A 65 -12.75 0.65 -6.32
CA GLN A 65 -12.65 -0.16 -7.55
C GLN A 65 -11.76 0.52 -8.58
N ALA A 66 -11.89 1.84 -8.75
CA ALA A 66 -11.01 2.60 -9.62
C ALA A 66 -9.54 2.51 -9.17
N ALA A 67 -9.28 2.60 -7.86
CA ALA A 67 -7.93 2.43 -7.32
C ALA A 67 -7.36 1.03 -7.59
N VAL A 68 -8.16 -0.04 -7.44
CA VAL A 68 -7.73 -1.41 -7.78
C VAL A 68 -7.44 -1.54 -9.27
N HIS A 69 -8.26 -0.95 -10.13
CA HIS A 69 -8.01 -0.97 -11.57
C HIS A 69 -6.74 -0.21 -11.96
N ILE A 70 -6.48 0.95 -11.35
CA ILE A 70 -5.24 1.69 -11.53
C ILE A 70 -4.04 0.84 -11.09
N ALA A 71 -4.09 0.26 -9.88
CA ALA A 71 -3.02 -0.58 -9.36
C ALA A 71 -2.78 -1.82 -10.23
N THR A 72 -3.84 -2.45 -10.73
CA THR A 72 -3.76 -3.60 -11.64
C THR A 72 -3.16 -3.23 -12.98
N ALA A 73 -3.60 -2.13 -13.58
CA ALA A 73 -3.07 -1.63 -14.84
C ALA A 73 -1.59 -1.26 -14.71
N PHE A 74 -1.22 -0.57 -13.62
CA PHE A 74 0.16 -0.22 -13.28
C PHE A 74 1.03 -1.48 -13.16
N ALA A 75 0.62 -2.46 -12.36
CA ALA A 75 1.39 -3.68 -12.19
C ALA A 75 1.59 -4.42 -13.52
N LYS A 76 0.56 -4.49 -14.38
CA LYS A 76 0.67 -5.10 -15.71
C LYS A 76 1.63 -4.34 -16.61
N ALA A 77 1.55 -3.00 -16.65
CA ALA A 77 2.45 -2.15 -17.42
C ALA A 77 3.92 -2.31 -16.97
N HIS A 78 4.14 -2.56 -15.67
CA HIS A 78 5.45 -2.81 -15.07
C HIS A 78 5.86 -4.30 -15.09
N LYS A 79 5.21 -5.15 -15.91
CA LYS A 79 5.49 -6.58 -16.01
C LYS A 79 5.45 -7.31 -14.65
N ARG A 80 4.62 -6.81 -13.73
CA ARG A 80 4.47 -7.25 -12.33
C ARG A 80 5.74 -7.13 -11.48
N LEU A 81 6.66 -6.24 -11.86
CA LEU A 81 7.86 -5.92 -11.08
C LEU A 81 7.69 -4.68 -10.20
N SER A 82 6.55 -4.01 -10.28
CA SER A 82 6.15 -2.94 -9.38
C SER A 82 4.65 -3.02 -9.15
N ALA A 83 4.19 -2.57 -7.98
CA ALA A 83 2.78 -2.57 -7.60
C ALA A 83 2.45 -1.39 -6.69
N PHE A 84 1.16 -1.07 -6.58
CA PHE A 84 0.64 -0.22 -5.53
C PHE A 84 -0.17 -1.04 -4.53
N VAL A 85 -0.10 -0.63 -3.26
CA VAL A 85 -0.96 -1.17 -2.20
C VAL A 85 -2.35 -0.56 -2.34
N CYS A 86 -3.41 -1.35 -2.18
CA CYS A 86 -4.78 -0.86 -2.10
C CYS A 86 -5.29 -1.01 -0.67
N LEU A 87 -5.56 0.10 -0.01
CA LEU A 87 -6.07 0.16 1.36
C LEU A 87 -7.59 0.37 1.31
N SER A 88 -8.33 -0.52 1.97
CA SER A 88 -9.79 -0.44 2.11
C SER A 88 -10.19 -0.57 3.58
N SER A 89 -11.23 0.16 3.96
CA SER A 89 -11.80 0.07 5.31
C SER A 89 -12.91 -1.00 5.35
N ILE A 90 -13.05 -1.68 6.48
CA ILE A 90 -14.11 -2.68 6.71
C ILE A 90 -15.48 -1.98 6.63
N GLY A 91 -16.31 -2.40 5.69
CA GLY A 91 -17.61 -1.80 5.36
C GLY A 91 -18.04 -2.14 3.93
N ARG A 92 -19.05 -1.45 3.38
CA ARG A 92 -19.57 -1.63 2.00
C ARG A 92 -18.48 -1.58 0.90
N SER A 93 -17.37 -0.93 1.23
CA SER A 93 -16.12 -0.80 0.48
C SER A 93 -15.35 -2.12 0.32
N ALA A 94 -15.26 -2.93 1.38
CA ALA A 94 -14.48 -4.18 1.37
C ALA A 94 -15.08 -5.23 0.42
N ASP A 95 -16.42 -5.31 0.34
CA ASP A 95 -17.14 -6.17 -0.61
C ASP A 95 -16.96 -5.73 -2.07
N ALA A 96 -16.56 -4.47 -2.28
CA ALA A 96 -16.37 -3.91 -3.62
C ALA A 96 -14.97 -4.22 -4.20
N LEU A 97 -14.03 -4.74 -3.41
CA LEU A 97 -12.76 -5.25 -3.92
C LEU A 97 -12.96 -6.65 -4.54
N PRO A 98 -12.46 -6.88 -5.77
CA PRO A 98 -12.53 -8.22 -6.35
C PRO A 98 -11.65 -9.18 -5.53
N ALA A 99 -12.29 -10.09 -4.81
CA ALA A 99 -11.64 -11.28 -4.26
C ALA A 99 -11.37 -12.24 -5.41
N ARG A 100 -10.14 -12.22 -5.95
CA ARG A 100 -9.65 -13.26 -6.85
C ARG A 100 -8.21 -13.59 -6.53
#